data_AF-Q075M7-F1
#
_entry.id   AF-Q075M7-F1
#
_cell.length_a   1.000
_cell.length_b   1.000
_cell.length_c   1.000
_cell.angle_alpha   90.00
_cell.angle_beta   90.00
_cell.angle_gamma   90.00
#
_symmetry.space_group_name_H-M   'P 1'
#
loop_
_entity.id
_entity.type
_entity.pdbx_description
1 polymer ?
#
loop_
_entity_poly.entity_id
_entity_poly.type
_entity_poly.pdbx_seq_one_letter_code
_entity_poly.pdbx_strand_id
1 'polypeptide(L)'
;APQRPALVQSSLLRISAGCQRIQRPFTARAPTVRSLHLAVSADSIPPPQDERFRLHNLSPQPGSKKLRNRNGRGYGARQGGSAGFGMRGQKSRSGSGIRPGFEGGQTPLYRRLPKLKGIAGGMGAGLPDYVIFNVGPVPLSPGMEVSLETLRSARIIKPSGREARVPLKILGNGKLSEPRTYRAAAFSES
;
A
#
# COMPACT_ATOMS: atom_id res chain seq x y z
N ALA A 1 67.09 11.87 -37.92
CA ALA A 1 68.01 12.63 -37.05
C ALA A 1 67.89 14.11 -37.38
N PRO A 2 68.04 15.02 -36.42
CA PRO A 2 68.21 14.83 -34.98
C PRO A 2 66.88 15.03 -34.23
N GLN A 3 66.75 14.89 -32.92
CA GLN A 3 67.25 14.00 -31.89
C GLN A 3 66.49 14.45 -30.61
N ARG A 4 66.18 13.49 -29.72
CA ARG A 4 65.61 13.66 -28.36
C ARG A 4 66.67 14.35 -27.44
N PRO A 5 66.61 14.39 -26.08
CA PRO A 5 65.64 13.91 -25.07
C PRO A 5 65.43 14.91 -23.89
N ALA A 6 64.69 14.64 -22.81
CA ALA A 6 65.20 13.95 -21.62
C ALA A 6 64.07 13.58 -20.66
N LEU A 7 64.05 12.28 -20.33
CA LEU A 7 63.56 11.72 -19.08
C LEU A 7 64.31 12.32 -17.89
N VAL A 8 63.63 12.50 -16.77
CA VAL A 8 64.24 12.18 -15.47
C VAL A 8 63.34 11.17 -14.77
N GLN A 9 63.88 9.97 -14.67
CA GLN A 9 63.39 8.86 -13.86
C GLN A 9 63.77 9.08 -12.39
N SER A 10 63.14 8.26 -11.55
CA SER A 10 63.64 7.76 -10.27
C SER A 10 63.49 8.74 -9.11
N SER A 11 63.25 8.32 -7.88
CA SER A 11 63.36 7.00 -7.28
C SER A 11 62.54 6.96 -5.99
N LEU A 12 62.05 5.76 -5.71
CA LEU A 12 61.58 5.32 -4.41
C LEU A 12 62.56 5.70 -3.30
N LEU A 13 62.03 6.10 -2.14
CA LEU A 13 62.51 5.59 -0.84
C LEU A 13 61.45 5.80 0.25
N ARG A 14 60.97 4.66 0.76
CA ARG A 14 60.26 4.51 2.04
C ARG A 14 61.26 4.68 3.18
N ILE A 15 60.93 5.48 4.20
CA ILE A 15 61.36 5.38 5.61
C ILE A 15 60.18 5.96 6.40
N SER A 16 59.23 5.16 6.88
CA SER A 16 59.20 4.42 8.16
C SER A 16 59.15 5.31 9.42
N ALA A 17 58.06 5.11 10.15
CA ALA A 17 57.91 5.19 11.61
C ALA A 17 57.87 6.57 12.29
N GLY A 18 56.76 6.79 13.00
CA GLY A 18 56.82 7.33 14.36
C GLY A 18 56.22 8.70 14.58
N CYS A 19 54.90 8.77 14.74
CA CYS A 19 54.31 9.60 15.80
C CYS A 19 52.86 9.17 16.05
N GLN A 20 52.67 8.18 16.93
CA GLN A 20 51.36 7.86 17.48
C GLN A 20 50.94 9.00 18.41
N ARG A 21 50.13 9.93 17.91
CA ARG A 21 49.47 10.92 18.77
C ARG A 21 48.19 10.32 19.34
N ILE A 22 48.34 9.55 20.40
CA ILE A 22 47.24 9.28 21.33
C ILE A 22 47.06 10.55 22.14
N GLN A 23 46.03 11.35 21.84
CA GLN A 23 45.22 12.02 22.87
C GLN A 23 43.76 12.06 22.38
N ARG A 24 42.90 11.46 23.20
CA ARG A 24 41.55 10.98 22.93
C ARG A 24 40.58 12.13 22.61
N PRO A 25 39.54 11.96 21.77
CA PRO A 25 38.44 12.90 21.77
C PRO A 25 37.78 12.84 23.14
N PHE A 26 37.60 14.01 23.76
CA PHE A 26 36.90 14.20 25.01
C PHE A 26 35.45 13.73 24.81
N THR A 27 35.18 12.46 25.13
CA THR A 27 33.82 11.97 25.27
C THR A 27 33.34 12.49 26.61
N ALA A 28 32.43 13.46 26.57
CA ALA A 28 31.67 13.83 27.75
C ALA A 28 30.93 12.58 28.22
N ARG A 29 31.44 11.97 29.30
CA ARG A 29 30.77 10.88 29.99
C ARG A 29 29.52 11.50 30.62
N ALA A 30 28.35 11.24 30.03
CA ALA A 30 27.09 11.61 30.66
C ALA A 30 27.07 11.02 32.08
N PRO A 31 26.63 11.76 33.10
CA PRO A 31 26.48 11.18 34.42
C PRO A 31 25.44 10.07 34.32
N THR A 32 25.87 8.82 34.45
CA THR A 32 24.97 7.71 34.73
C THR A 32 24.47 7.90 36.15
N VAL A 33 23.45 8.75 36.31
CA VAL A 33 22.57 8.66 37.46
C VAL A 33 21.88 7.32 37.28
N ARG A 34 22.42 6.29 37.94
CA ARG A 34 21.73 5.03 38.15
C ARG A 34 20.56 5.36 39.05
N SER A 35 19.45 5.82 38.47
CA SER A 35 18.18 5.91 39.17
C SER A 35 17.87 4.49 39.60
N LEU A 36 18.07 4.21 40.89
CA LEU A 36 17.48 3.06 41.54
C LEU A 36 15.98 3.27 41.45
N HIS A 37 15.38 2.82 40.35
CA HIS A 37 13.96 2.51 40.38
C HIS A 37 13.82 1.30 41.29
N LEU A 38 13.55 1.58 42.57
CA LEU A 38 12.85 0.65 43.43
C LEU A 38 11.60 0.24 42.63
N ALA A 39 11.56 -1.01 42.20
CA ALA A 39 10.37 -1.59 41.61
C ALA A 39 9.30 -1.62 42.72
N VAL A 40 8.51 -0.57 42.83
CA VAL A 40 7.18 -0.70 43.44
C VAL A 40 6.38 -1.51 42.45
N SER A 41 6.18 -2.78 42.81
CA SER A 41 5.25 -3.70 42.18
C SER A 41 3.93 -2.96 41.97
N ALA A 42 3.65 -2.61 40.72
CA ALA A 42 2.36 -2.05 40.32
C ALA A 42 1.33 -3.18 40.28
N ASP A 43 1.08 -3.80 41.42
CA ASP A 43 -0.09 -4.64 41.59
C ASP A 43 -1.24 -3.78 42.11
N SER A 44 -2.29 -3.75 41.28
CA SER A 44 -3.68 -3.44 41.62
C SER A 44 -4.07 -1.98 41.90
N ILE A 45 -4.04 -1.14 40.87
CA ILE A 45 -5.17 -0.22 40.70
C ILE A 45 -6.28 -1.07 40.07
N PRO A 46 -7.36 -1.43 40.79
CA PRO A 46 -8.46 -2.16 40.19
C PRO A 46 -8.99 -1.32 39.01
N PRO A 47 -9.30 -1.94 37.86
CA PRO A 47 -9.95 -1.22 36.77
C PRO A 47 -11.20 -0.54 37.34
N PRO A 48 -11.48 0.74 37.01
CA PRO A 48 -12.65 1.43 37.52
C PRO A 48 -13.88 0.55 37.28
N GLN A 49 -14.50 0.12 38.38
CA GLN A 49 -15.53 -0.94 38.43
C GLN A 49 -16.90 -0.45 37.95
N ASP A 50 -16.95 0.24 36.81
CA ASP A 50 -18.18 0.47 36.06
C ASP A 50 -18.08 -0.33 34.76
N GLU A 51 -18.28 -1.66 34.87
CA GLU A 51 -18.51 -2.55 33.72
C GLU A 51 -19.79 -2.17 32.94
N ARG A 52 -20.60 -1.28 33.52
CA ARG A 52 -21.77 -0.70 32.89
C ARG A 52 -21.36 0.43 31.94
N PHE A 53 -21.60 0.26 30.65
CA PHE A 53 -21.43 1.32 29.65
C PHE A 53 -22.22 2.58 30.03
N ARG A 54 -21.51 3.67 30.31
CA ARG A 54 -22.04 5.04 30.37
C ARG A 54 -21.24 5.90 29.40
N LEU A 55 -21.66 7.15 29.18
CA LEU A 55 -21.04 8.01 28.17
C LEU A 55 -19.57 8.38 28.46
N HIS A 56 -19.14 8.39 29.73
CA HIS A 56 -17.79 8.80 30.13
C HIS A 56 -16.74 7.69 30.05
N ASN A 57 -17.17 6.43 29.91
CA ASN A 57 -16.34 5.22 29.93
C ASN A 57 -16.29 4.52 28.56
N LEU A 58 -16.87 5.12 27.52
CA LEU A 58 -16.68 4.70 26.13
C LEU A 58 -15.34 5.22 25.58
N SER A 59 -14.52 4.32 25.05
CA SER A 59 -13.29 4.69 24.35
C SER A 59 -13.19 3.91 23.03
N PRO A 60 -12.57 4.48 21.99
CA PRO A 60 -12.34 3.74 20.74
C PRO A 60 -11.29 2.65 20.96
N GLN A 61 -11.38 1.56 20.20
CA GLN A 61 -10.35 0.51 20.19
C GLN A 61 -8.96 1.12 19.92
N PRO A 62 -7.90 0.69 20.65
CA PRO A 62 -6.54 1.16 20.42
C PRO A 62 -6.15 1.02 18.94
N GLY A 63 -5.65 2.11 18.36
CA GLY A 63 -5.25 2.17 16.95
C GLY A 63 -6.37 2.50 15.94
N SER A 64 -7.64 2.52 16.36
CA SER A 64 -8.77 2.92 15.50
C SER A 64 -8.66 4.38 15.04
N LYS A 65 -8.31 5.28 15.96
CA LYS A 65 -8.09 6.71 15.69
C LYS A 65 -6.63 7.07 15.92
N LYS A 66 -5.95 7.54 14.89
CA LYS A 66 -4.57 8.05 14.96
C LYS A 66 -4.59 9.57 15.01
N LEU A 67 -3.85 10.17 15.94
CA LEU A 67 -3.69 11.62 16.00
C LEU A 67 -2.89 12.09 14.79
N ARG A 68 -3.41 13.10 14.07
CA ARG A 68 -2.70 13.72 12.94
C ARG A 68 -1.63 14.68 13.43
N ASN A 69 -0.48 14.70 12.76
CA ASN A 69 0.53 15.72 13.01
C ASN A 69 0.03 17.08 12.52
N ARG A 70 0.20 18.11 13.37
CA ARG A 70 -0.10 19.50 13.00
C ARG A 70 1.19 20.16 12.52
N ASN A 71 1.32 20.29 11.20
CA ASN A 71 2.53 20.81 10.57
C ASN A 71 2.81 22.28 10.97
N GLY A 72 4.08 22.67 11.04
CA GLY A 72 4.48 24.04 11.38
C GLY A 72 4.19 24.42 12.84
N ARG A 73 4.34 23.49 13.79
CA ARG A 73 4.17 23.73 15.24
C ARG A 73 5.46 23.41 16.01
N GLY A 74 6.53 24.12 15.64
CA GLY A 74 7.86 23.90 16.21
C GLY A 74 8.53 22.61 15.74
N TYR A 75 9.84 22.50 15.98
CA TYR A 75 10.63 21.36 15.53
C TYR A 75 10.37 20.07 16.33
N GLY A 76 9.90 20.18 17.58
CA GLY A 76 9.51 19.01 18.40
C GLY A 76 8.33 18.22 17.84
N ALA A 77 7.47 18.85 17.02
CA ALA A 77 6.30 18.21 16.41
C ALA A 77 6.60 17.51 15.06
N ARG A 78 7.86 17.10 14.82
CA ARG A 78 8.39 16.39 13.64
C ARG A 78 8.45 17.22 12.35
N GLN A 79 7.37 17.88 11.96
CA GLN A 79 7.24 18.61 10.69
C GLN A 79 7.39 20.13 10.89
N GLY A 80 8.57 20.56 11.38
CA GLY A 80 8.89 21.91 11.87
C GLY A 80 8.74 23.06 10.85
N GLY A 81 9.72 23.98 10.80
CA GLY A 81 9.58 25.23 10.02
C GLY A 81 9.33 25.06 8.52
N SER A 82 9.83 23.98 7.90
CA SER A 82 9.62 23.67 6.47
C SER A 82 8.41 22.76 6.22
N ALA A 83 7.70 22.31 7.26
CA ALA A 83 6.57 21.39 7.18
C ALA A 83 6.82 20.11 6.35
N GLY A 84 8.09 19.72 6.16
CA GLY A 84 8.49 18.54 5.37
C GLY A 84 8.70 18.81 3.87
N PHE A 85 8.52 20.04 3.39
CA PHE A 85 8.66 20.39 1.98
C PHE A 85 10.11 20.68 1.53
N GLY A 86 11.05 20.78 2.48
CA GLY A 86 12.47 21.06 2.19
C GLY A 86 12.75 22.54 1.93
N MET A 87 13.73 22.81 1.06
CA MET A 87 14.15 24.17 0.68
C MET A 87 13.22 24.80 -0.37
N ARG A 88 13.60 25.95 -0.92
CA ARG A 88 12.85 26.68 -1.93
C ARG A 88 12.88 25.93 -3.26
N GLY A 89 11.73 25.44 -3.70
CA GLY A 89 11.56 24.76 -4.99
C GLY A 89 10.09 24.80 -5.41
N GLN A 90 9.77 24.39 -6.63
CA GLN A 90 8.39 24.47 -7.14
C GLN A 90 7.40 23.69 -6.25
N LYS A 91 7.80 22.52 -5.72
CA LYS A 91 6.96 21.67 -4.85
C LYS A 91 6.75 22.21 -3.43
N SER A 92 7.54 23.19 -3.00
CA SER A 92 7.40 23.82 -1.67
C SER A 92 6.59 25.13 -1.71
N ARG A 93 6.15 25.57 -2.90
CA ARG A 93 5.26 26.73 -3.05
C ARG A 93 3.80 26.34 -2.88
N SER A 94 3.01 27.28 -2.37
CA SER A 94 1.55 27.14 -2.33
C SER A 94 0.96 27.19 -3.75
N GLY A 95 -0.09 26.42 -3.99
CA GLY A 95 -0.82 26.38 -5.26
C GLY A 95 -0.92 24.97 -5.85
N SER A 96 -1.37 24.90 -7.11
CA SER A 96 -1.42 23.63 -7.83
C SER A 96 0.00 23.14 -8.12
N GLY A 97 0.28 21.89 -7.78
CA GLY A 97 1.53 21.24 -8.14
C GLY A 97 1.60 20.90 -9.64
N ILE A 98 2.67 20.17 -9.99
CA ILE A 98 2.87 19.61 -11.32
C ILE A 98 1.82 18.50 -11.57
N ARG A 99 1.18 18.50 -12.75
CA ARG A 99 0.21 17.47 -13.14
C ARG A 99 0.85 16.07 -13.08
N PRO A 100 0.20 15.06 -12.46
CA PRO A 100 0.67 13.68 -12.52
C PRO A 100 0.88 13.21 -13.98
N GLY A 101 2.06 12.66 -14.26
CA GLY A 101 2.47 12.25 -15.60
C GLY A 101 3.17 13.34 -16.44
N PHE A 102 3.51 14.49 -15.87
CA PHE A 102 4.41 15.46 -16.51
C PHE A 102 5.88 15.17 -16.17
N GLU A 103 6.72 15.05 -17.20
CA GLU A 103 8.13 14.64 -17.12
C GLU A 103 9.10 15.82 -17.39
N GLY A 104 8.75 17.05 -17.00
CA GLY A 104 9.68 18.19 -17.09
C GLY A 104 9.89 18.76 -18.49
N GLY A 105 8.95 18.53 -19.42
CA GLY A 105 9.05 18.96 -20.82
C GLY A 105 9.41 17.84 -21.79
N GLN A 106 9.86 16.68 -21.28
CA GLN A 106 9.97 15.47 -22.07
C GLN A 106 8.57 15.01 -22.53
N THR A 107 8.48 14.40 -23.72
CA THR A 107 7.23 13.78 -24.20
C THR A 107 6.79 12.73 -23.19
N PRO A 108 5.65 12.86 -22.49
CA PRO A 108 5.33 11.97 -21.38
C PRO A 108 5.01 10.55 -21.83
N LEU A 109 5.20 9.56 -20.96
CA LEU A 109 5.01 8.14 -21.26
C LEU A 109 3.66 7.82 -21.93
N TYR A 110 2.56 8.42 -21.46
CA TYR A 110 1.21 8.19 -22.01
C TYR A 110 1.02 8.73 -23.43
N ARG A 111 1.96 9.54 -23.94
CA ARG A 111 2.03 9.98 -25.35
C ARG A 111 3.02 9.17 -26.17
N ARG A 112 4.07 8.61 -25.55
CA ARG A 112 5.06 7.77 -26.26
C ARG A 112 4.49 6.41 -26.65
N LEU A 113 3.64 5.84 -25.78
CA LEU A 113 3.04 4.54 -26.03
C LEU A 113 1.83 4.67 -26.98
N PRO A 114 1.63 3.72 -27.91
CA PRO A 114 0.44 3.69 -28.72
C PRO A 114 -0.80 3.43 -27.84
N LYS A 115 -1.96 3.93 -28.29
CA LYS A 115 -3.24 3.65 -27.63
C LYS A 115 -3.56 2.15 -27.71
N LEU A 116 -4.35 1.66 -26.75
CA LEU A 116 -4.85 0.29 -26.74
C LEU A 116 -5.63 -0.03 -28.03
N LYS A 117 -5.47 -1.27 -28.52
CA LYS A 117 -6.20 -1.78 -29.69
C LYS A 117 -7.72 -1.68 -29.46
N GLY A 118 -8.48 -1.41 -30.52
CA GLY A 118 -9.93 -1.19 -30.46
C GLY A 118 -10.32 0.22 -30.01
N ILE A 119 -9.86 0.65 -28.83
CA ILE A 119 -10.18 1.98 -28.28
C ILE A 119 -9.64 3.10 -29.18
N ALA A 120 -8.43 2.92 -29.72
CA ALA A 120 -7.83 3.88 -30.65
C ALA A 120 -8.68 4.13 -31.91
N GLY A 121 -9.44 3.12 -32.36
CA GLY A 121 -10.32 3.16 -33.53
C GLY A 121 -11.79 3.45 -33.21
N GLY A 122 -12.13 3.78 -31.96
CA GLY A 122 -13.51 4.08 -31.55
C GLY A 122 -14.40 2.86 -31.36
N MET A 123 -13.85 1.64 -31.38
CA MET A 123 -14.62 0.44 -31.06
C MET A 123 -14.96 0.41 -29.57
N GLY A 124 -16.22 0.13 -29.24
CA GLY A 124 -16.69 0.01 -27.85
C GLY A 124 -15.93 -1.08 -27.09
N ALA A 125 -15.73 -0.89 -25.79
CA ALA A 125 -15.17 -1.93 -24.93
C ALA A 125 -16.17 -3.11 -24.82
N GLY A 126 -15.67 -4.34 -24.90
CA GLY A 126 -16.50 -5.52 -24.69
C GLY A 126 -17.04 -5.55 -23.27
N LEU A 127 -18.36 -5.63 -23.13
CA LEU A 127 -19.04 -5.78 -21.85
C LEU A 127 -19.47 -7.24 -21.65
N PRO A 128 -19.59 -7.73 -20.41
CA PRO A 128 -20.01 -9.10 -20.15
C PRO A 128 -21.49 -9.30 -20.50
N ASP A 129 -21.80 -10.22 -21.40
CA ASP A 129 -23.17 -10.50 -21.83
C ASP A 129 -23.91 -11.53 -20.98
N TYR A 130 -23.23 -12.12 -19.99
CA TYR A 130 -23.81 -13.09 -19.07
C TYR A 130 -23.32 -12.88 -17.65
N VAL A 131 -24.16 -13.20 -16.68
CA VAL A 131 -23.77 -13.40 -15.29
C VAL A 131 -23.17 -14.79 -15.19
N ILE A 132 -21.91 -14.86 -14.78
CA ILE A 132 -21.13 -16.10 -14.79
C ILE A 132 -21.34 -16.84 -13.46
N PHE A 133 -21.67 -18.13 -13.56
CA PHE A 133 -21.73 -19.02 -12.42
C PHE A 133 -20.95 -20.31 -12.70
N ASN A 134 -20.00 -20.65 -11.82
CA ASN A 134 -19.22 -21.88 -11.95
C ASN A 134 -19.94 -23.03 -11.22
N VAL A 135 -19.85 -24.24 -11.77
CA VAL A 135 -20.29 -25.46 -11.08
C VAL A 135 -19.39 -25.77 -9.88
N GLY A 136 -19.98 -26.20 -8.76
CA GLY A 136 -19.23 -26.50 -7.54
C GLY A 136 -20.14 -26.77 -6.34
N PRO A 137 -19.59 -26.89 -5.11
CA PRO A 137 -20.39 -27.05 -3.91
C PRO A 137 -21.11 -25.74 -3.58
N VAL A 138 -22.41 -25.67 -3.88
CA VAL A 138 -23.26 -24.52 -3.56
C VAL A 138 -24.10 -24.85 -2.33
N PRO A 139 -24.20 -23.95 -1.33
CA PRO A 139 -25.05 -24.13 -0.14
C PRO A 139 -26.54 -23.94 -0.48
N LEU A 140 -27.07 -24.78 -1.36
CA LEU A 140 -28.48 -24.89 -1.71
C LEU A 140 -29.00 -26.25 -1.24
N SER A 141 -30.27 -26.32 -0.87
CA SER A 141 -30.90 -27.59 -0.47
C SER A 141 -30.86 -28.60 -1.62
N PRO A 142 -30.57 -29.89 -1.33
CA PRO A 142 -30.54 -30.93 -2.36
C PRO A 142 -31.94 -31.07 -2.98
N GLY A 143 -32.04 -30.89 -4.30
CA GLY A 143 -33.30 -30.94 -5.05
C GLY A 143 -33.85 -29.59 -5.52
N MET A 144 -33.29 -28.46 -5.07
CA MET A 144 -33.67 -27.15 -5.62
C MET A 144 -33.02 -26.90 -6.99
N GLU A 145 -33.78 -26.27 -7.88
CA GLU A 145 -33.29 -25.84 -9.19
C GLU A 145 -32.37 -24.62 -9.06
N VAL A 146 -31.24 -24.65 -9.76
CA VAL A 146 -30.28 -23.55 -9.80
C VAL A 146 -30.67 -22.61 -10.94
N SER A 147 -31.33 -21.50 -10.61
CA SER A 147 -31.75 -20.43 -11.50
C SER A 147 -31.26 -19.07 -10.99
N LEU A 148 -31.35 -18.02 -11.81
CA LEU A 148 -30.95 -16.68 -11.40
C LEU A 148 -31.74 -16.18 -10.18
N GLU A 149 -33.03 -16.51 -10.09
CA GLU A 149 -33.92 -16.12 -9.00
C GLU A 149 -33.60 -16.86 -7.70
N THR A 150 -33.32 -18.16 -7.78
CA THR A 150 -32.97 -18.97 -6.61
C THR A 150 -31.60 -18.56 -6.06
N LEU A 151 -30.62 -18.33 -6.94
CA LEU A 151 -29.29 -17.82 -6.57
C LEU A 151 -29.32 -16.42 -5.96
N ARG A 152 -30.23 -15.56 -6.42
CA ARG A 152 -30.45 -14.22 -5.85
C ARG A 152 -31.09 -14.30 -4.47
N SER A 153 -32.10 -15.16 -4.30
CA SER A 153 -32.81 -15.37 -3.03
C SER A 153 -31.90 -15.96 -1.96
N ALA A 154 -31.07 -16.93 -2.34
CA ALA A 154 -30.02 -17.49 -1.50
C ALA A 154 -28.83 -16.54 -1.27
N ARG A 155 -28.84 -15.34 -1.88
CA ARG A 155 -27.80 -14.30 -1.79
C ARG A 155 -26.40 -14.76 -2.24
N ILE A 156 -26.34 -15.79 -3.08
CA ILE A 156 -25.09 -16.31 -3.68
C ILE A 156 -24.62 -15.35 -4.77
N ILE A 157 -25.55 -14.89 -5.61
CA ILE A 157 -25.28 -13.86 -6.63
C ILE A 157 -26.07 -12.60 -6.26
N LYS A 158 -25.40 -11.45 -6.32
CA LYS A 158 -25.99 -10.13 -6.10
C LYS A 158 -25.80 -9.25 -7.34
N PRO A 159 -26.51 -9.53 -8.45
CA PRO A 159 -26.34 -8.75 -9.67
C PRO A 159 -26.83 -7.33 -9.44
N SER A 160 -26.08 -6.34 -9.91
CA SER A 160 -26.41 -4.91 -9.74
C SER A 160 -26.31 -4.14 -11.05
N GLY A 161 -27.12 -3.08 -11.20
CA GLY A 161 -27.12 -2.24 -12.40
C GLY A 161 -27.37 -3.03 -13.68
N ARG A 162 -26.39 -3.03 -14.59
CA ARG A 162 -26.46 -3.73 -15.89
C ARG A 162 -26.64 -5.25 -15.71
N GLU A 163 -25.97 -5.86 -14.74
CA GLU A 163 -25.96 -7.31 -14.53
C GLU A 163 -27.35 -7.86 -14.18
N ALA A 164 -28.25 -7.03 -13.63
CA ALA A 164 -29.62 -7.44 -13.32
C ALA A 164 -30.48 -7.71 -14.57
N ARG A 165 -30.09 -7.18 -15.73
CA ARG A 165 -30.77 -7.40 -17.02
C ARG A 165 -30.13 -8.54 -17.83
N VAL A 166 -28.99 -9.02 -17.36
CA VAL A 166 -28.13 -9.95 -18.09
C VAL A 166 -28.49 -11.38 -17.68
N PRO A 167 -28.61 -12.32 -18.64
CA PRO A 167 -28.97 -13.70 -18.31
C PRO A 167 -27.84 -14.48 -17.64
N LEU A 168 -28.18 -15.60 -16.99
CA LEU A 168 -27.23 -16.50 -16.34
C LEU A 168 -26.53 -17.41 -17.37
N LYS A 169 -25.21 -17.56 -17.24
CA LYS A 169 -24.40 -18.57 -17.94
C LYS A 169 -23.67 -19.44 -16.93
N ILE A 170 -23.72 -20.76 -17.15
CA ILE A 170 -23.05 -21.75 -16.31
C ILE A 170 -21.73 -22.17 -16.95
N LEU A 171 -20.68 -22.24 -16.14
CA LEU A 171 -19.34 -22.66 -16.52
C LEU A 171 -18.90 -23.93 -15.77
N GLY A 172 -18.21 -24.84 -16.44
CA GLY A 172 -17.71 -26.13 -15.93
C GLY A 172 -16.51 -26.09 -14.98
N ASN A 173 -16.26 -24.98 -14.28
CA ASN A 173 -15.10 -24.87 -13.39
C ASN A 173 -15.40 -25.39 -11.98
N GLY A 174 -15.43 -26.71 -11.81
CA GLY A 174 -15.50 -27.37 -10.50
C GLY A 174 -16.01 -28.81 -10.56
N LYS A 175 -16.18 -29.45 -9.39
CA LYS A 175 -16.66 -30.84 -9.28
C LYS A 175 -18.12 -30.85 -8.81
N LEU A 176 -18.96 -31.61 -9.52
CA LEU A 176 -20.34 -31.89 -9.13
C LEU A 176 -20.37 -33.15 -8.25
N SER A 177 -20.62 -32.97 -6.95
CA SER A 177 -20.77 -34.10 -6.02
C SER A 177 -22.20 -34.62 -5.93
N GLU A 178 -23.18 -33.77 -6.26
CA GLU A 178 -24.61 -34.07 -6.15
C GLU A 178 -25.32 -33.73 -7.47
N PRO A 179 -26.29 -34.55 -7.91
CA PRO A 179 -27.10 -34.23 -9.07
C PRO A 179 -27.98 -33.01 -8.78
N ARG A 180 -27.96 -32.01 -9.66
CA ARG A 180 -28.73 -30.77 -9.54
C ARG A 180 -29.25 -30.34 -10.91
N THR A 181 -30.47 -29.81 -10.92
CA THR A 181 -31.09 -29.25 -12.12
C THR A 181 -30.67 -27.80 -12.28
N TYR A 182 -30.07 -27.45 -13.42
CA TYR A 182 -29.63 -26.10 -13.73
C TYR A 182 -30.55 -25.46 -14.78
N ARG A 183 -31.03 -24.24 -14.50
CA ARG A 183 -31.80 -23.41 -15.45
C ARG A 183 -31.04 -22.13 -15.76
N ALA A 184 -30.39 -22.09 -16.92
CA ALA A 184 -29.60 -20.96 -17.41
C ALA A 184 -29.84 -20.73 -18.90
N ALA A 185 -29.49 -19.54 -19.40
CA ALA A 185 -29.65 -19.20 -20.82
C ALA A 185 -28.55 -19.82 -21.69
N ALA A 186 -27.36 -20.03 -21.12
CA ALA A 186 -26.22 -20.60 -21.82
C ALA A 186 -25.39 -21.49 -20.89
N PHE A 187 -24.73 -22.49 -21.49
CA PHE A 187 -23.80 -23.41 -20.83
C PHE A 187 -22.46 -23.39 -21.58
N SER A 188 -21.35 -23.59 -20.87
CA SER A 188 -20.10 -23.99 -21.51
C SER A 188 -20.16 -25.45 -21.97
N GLU A 189 -19.30 -25.79 -22.92
CA GLU A 189 -19.09 -27.16 -23.35
C GLU A 189 -18.42 -28.03 -22.27
N SER A 190 -17.54 -27.41 -21.47
CA SER A 190 -16.89 -28.01 -20.30
C SER A 190 -17.73 -27.86 -19.04
#